data_AF-A0A2M4AQY8-F1
#
_entry.id   AF-A0A2M4AQY8-F1
#
_cell.length_a   1.000
_cell.length_b   1.000
_cell.length_c   1.000
_cell.angle_alpha   90.00
_cell.angle_beta   90.00
_cell.angle_gamma   90.00
#
_symmetry.space_group_name_H-M   'P 1'
#
loop_
_entity.id
_entity.type
_entity.pdbx_description
1 polymer ?
#
loop_
_entity_poly.entity_id
_entity_poly.type
_entity_poly.pdbx_seq_one_letter_code
_entity_poly.pdbx_strand_id
1 'polypeptide(L)'
;MLLLTKVSISRLLPPTNVVAVAAGVRAFSPNAPSQATSSYGKTPREVLQEKLTKQEIQPDPHQQRITEALQVVYDSIQTYTPPKPSTGLGKWFGFGRGARKVADAPKGLYIYGSVGGGKTMLMDMFYDCCVIDRKRRVHFNSFMTDVHGKIHEIKSKHVRDASNSKPQPFDPIKPVAELITEDSWLICFDEFQVTDIADAMILKRLFTYLFDAGVIVVATSNRAPDDLYKNGLQRSNFVPFIGVLKSHCNVVTLDSGVDYRTAALKGESKHYFDKSLGDANPAMDKLFKVLCSQENDMIRPKTFTHFGRNITFAKTCGQVLDSTFEELCDRPHGASDFLQISQFFHTVLIRDIPQLNLKLKSQTRRFITLIDTLYDNRVRLVVSADVPYKMLFSNEKPDDMHTSDEHRMLMDDLKITKESMDASSNLFTGEEELFAFERTVSRLAEMQSAEYWTLWEKHR
;
A
#
# COMPACT_ATOMS: atom_id res chain seq x y z
N MET A 1 -43.64 -12.34 64.79
CA MET A 1 -44.59 -13.00 63.88
C MET A 1 -43.81 -14.08 63.13
N LEU A 2 -44.07 -15.33 63.52
CA LEU A 2 -43.73 -16.65 62.94
C LEU A 2 -42.33 -16.99 62.40
N LEU A 3 -41.69 -17.89 63.17
CA LEU A 3 -40.88 -19.03 62.68
C LEU A 3 -41.74 -20.04 61.88
N LEU A 4 -41.04 -20.94 61.16
CA LEU A 4 -41.46 -22.14 60.38
C LEU A 4 -41.27 -21.87 58.87
N THR A 5 -40.65 -22.74 58.05
CA THR A 5 -40.46 -24.19 58.13
C THR A 5 -39.35 -24.62 57.16
N LYS A 6 -38.47 -25.54 57.57
CA LYS A 6 -37.64 -26.35 56.67
C LYS A 6 -38.53 -27.40 56.01
N VAL A 7 -38.51 -27.49 54.68
CA VAL A 7 -38.86 -28.72 53.95
C VAL A 7 -37.75 -29.00 52.94
N SER A 8 -37.17 -30.18 53.10
CA SER A 8 -36.16 -30.79 52.24
C SER A 8 -36.88 -31.66 51.22
N ILE A 9 -36.64 -31.45 49.92
CA ILE A 9 -36.90 -32.46 48.88
C ILE A 9 -35.69 -32.47 47.95
N SER A 10 -34.90 -33.52 48.13
CA SER A 10 -33.86 -34.00 47.24
C SER A 10 -34.48 -34.79 46.08
N ARG A 11 -34.08 -34.51 44.84
CA ARG A 11 -34.08 -35.47 43.71
C ARG A 11 -33.19 -34.98 42.55
N LEU A 12 -31.94 -35.46 42.59
CA LEU A 12 -31.15 -36.06 41.50
C LEU A 12 -31.36 -35.57 40.05
N LEU A 13 -30.40 -34.78 39.56
CA LEU A 13 -29.89 -34.81 38.18
C LEU A 13 -28.35 -34.59 38.21
N PRO A 14 -27.57 -35.21 37.30
CA PRO A 14 -26.11 -35.33 37.41
C PRO A 14 -25.39 -34.00 37.14
N PRO A 15 -24.13 -33.82 37.61
CA PRO A 15 -23.40 -32.57 37.41
C PRO A 15 -23.05 -32.40 35.93
N THR A 16 -23.67 -31.43 35.28
CA THR A 16 -23.15 -30.82 34.08
C THR A 16 -21.88 -30.06 34.44
N ASN A 17 -20.79 -30.34 33.73
CA ASN A 17 -19.53 -29.60 33.82
C ASN A 17 -19.78 -28.13 33.44
N VAL A 18 -20.00 -27.28 34.45
CA VAL A 18 -19.89 -25.83 34.30
C VAL A 18 -18.42 -25.48 34.45
N VAL A 19 -17.69 -25.52 33.33
CA VAL A 19 -16.37 -24.89 33.23
C VAL A 19 -16.58 -23.39 33.38
N ALA A 20 -15.98 -22.80 34.41
CA ALA A 20 -15.90 -21.37 34.58
C ALA A 20 -15.29 -20.74 33.32
N VAL A 21 -16.06 -19.95 32.59
CA VAL A 21 -15.54 -19.09 31.52
C VAL A 21 -14.88 -17.89 32.20
N ALA A 22 -13.62 -18.09 32.60
CA ALA A 22 -12.73 -16.98 32.89
C ALA A 22 -12.39 -16.30 31.55
N ALA A 23 -12.69 -15.01 31.47
CA ALA A 23 -12.40 -14.15 30.34
C ALA A 23 -10.89 -14.08 30.08
N GLY A 24 -10.43 -14.84 29.08
CA GLY A 24 -9.07 -14.77 28.56
C GLY A 24 -8.97 -13.68 27.50
N VAL A 25 -8.40 -12.54 27.86
CA VAL A 25 -7.82 -11.58 26.91
C VAL A 25 -6.77 -12.34 26.11
N ARG A 26 -7.05 -12.63 24.83
CA ARG A 26 -6.08 -13.23 23.92
C ARG A 26 -4.94 -12.23 23.71
N ALA A 27 -3.80 -12.52 24.34
CA ALA A 27 -2.53 -11.93 23.99
C ALA A 27 -2.26 -12.21 22.50
N PHE A 28 -1.98 -11.14 21.75
CA PHE A 28 -1.49 -11.22 20.39
C PHE A 28 -0.17 -12.02 20.38
N SER A 29 -0.15 -13.10 19.61
CA SER A 29 1.09 -13.81 19.28
C SER A 29 1.91 -12.92 18.34
N PRO A 30 3.17 -12.57 18.68
CA PRO A 30 4.07 -12.01 17.69
C PRO A 30 4.48 -13.12 16.72
N ASN A 31 4.54 -12.76 15.44
CA ASN A 31 4.88 -13.63 14.31
C ASN A 31 6.01 -14.63 14.62
N ALA A 32 5.79 -15.88 14.22
CA ALA A 32 6.81 -16.91 14.19
C ALA A 32 7.99 -16.46 13.30
N PRO A 33 9.24 -16.67 13.70
CA PRO A 33 10.39 -16.33 12.87
C PRO A 33 10.43 -17.26 11.65
N SER A 34 10.41 -16.68 10.45
CA SER A 34 10.91 -17.35 9.26
C SER A 34 12.32 -17.87 9.56
N GLN A 35 12.62 -19.12 9.18
CA GLN A 35 13.91 -19.77 9.39
C GLN A 35 15.07 -18.85 8.97
N ALA A 36 15.67 -18.17 9.94
CA ALA A 36 16.80 -17.29 9.74
C ALA A 36 18.05 -18.16 9.60
N THR A 37 18.65 -18.17 8.41
CA THR A 37 20.04 -18.57 8.27
C THR A 37 20.88 -17.56 9.05
N SER A 38 21.49 -18.03 10.14
CA SER A 38 22.36 -17.25 11.03
C SER A 38 23.41 -16.48 10.21
N SER A 39 23.23 -15.15 10.07
CA SER A 39 24.19 -14.21 9.46
C SER A 39 25.22 -13.71 10.48
N TYR A 40 25.39 -14.40 11.60
CA TYR A 40 26.26 -13.97 12.69
C TYR A 40 27.71 -13.81 12.21
N GLY A 41 28.27 -12.61 12.42
CA GLY A 41 29.65 -12.28 12.08
C GLY A 41 29.90 -11.85 10.62
N LYS A 42 28.85 -11.71 9.80
CA LYS A 42 28.97 -11.22 8.42
C LYS A 42 28.59 -9.75 8.32
N THR A 43 29.19 -9.07 7.36
CA THR A 43 28.88 -7.68 6.99
C THR A 43 27.76 -7.62 5.95
N PRO A 44 27.05 -6.48 5.81
CA PRO A 44 26.04 -6.31 4.76
C PRO A 44 26.55 -6.64 3.35
N ARG A 45 27.81 -6.27 3.03
CA ARG A 45 28.44 -6.59 1.73
C ARG A 45 28.60 -8.10 1.52
N GLU A 46 29.09 -8.81 2.54
CA GLU A 46 29.28 -10.27 2.47
C GLU A 46 27.96 -11.02 2.34
N VAL A 47 26.91 -10.60 3.06
CA VAL A 47 25.60 -11.25 2.96
C VAL A 47 24.98 -11.06 1.57
N LEU A 48 25.10 -9.87 0.97
CA LEU A 48 24.65 -9.64 -0.42
C LEU A 48 25.42 -10.54 -1.40
N GLN A 49 26.74 -10.60 -1.28
CA GLN A 49 27.60 -11.41 -2.15
C GLN A 49 27.27 -12.90 -2.04
N GLU A 50 26.99 -13.39 -0.84
CA GLU A 50 26.57 -14.77 -0.62
C GLU A 50 25.22 -15.07 -1.30
N LYS A 51 24.24 -14.17 -1.16
CA LYS A 51 22.93 -14.32 -1.82
C LYS A 51 23.03 -14.33 -3.35
N LEU A 52 23.92 -13.49 -3.91
CA LEU A 52 24.24 -13.49 -5.35
C LEU A 52 24.90 -14.80 -5.79
N THR A 53 25.88 -15.29 -5.00
CA THR A 53 26.60 -16.53 -5.31
C THR A 53 25.68 -17.76 -5.25
N LYS A 54 24.72 -17.77 -4.32
CA LYS A 54 23.68 -18.79 -4.19
C LYS A 54 22.53 -18.66 -5.20
N GLN A 55 22.55 -17.63 -6.05
CA GLN A 55 21.48 -17.32 -7.01
C GLN A 55 20.10 -17.10 -6.36
N GLU A 56 20.06 -16.70 -5.07
CA GLU A 56 18.82 -16.32 -4.39
C GLU A 56 18.29 -14.97 -4.90
N ILE A 57 19.18 -14.10 -5.38
CA ILE A 57 18.89 -12.79 -5.93
C ILE A 57 19.69 -12.54 -7.22
N GLN A 58 19.13 -11.72 -8.12
CA GLN A 58 19.80 -11.32 -9.34
C GLN A 58 20.76 -10.14 -9.10
N PRO A 59 21.88 -10.03 -9.84
CA PRO A 59 22.77 -8.88 -9.76
C PRO A 59 22.05 -7.57 -10.12
N ASP A 60 22.05 -6.62 -9.18
CA ASP A 60 21.49 -5.28 -9.37
C ASP A 60 22.49 -4.22 -8.89
N PRO A 61 23.04 -3.36 -9.78
CA PRO A 61 23.96 -2.28 -9.42
C PRO A 61 23.39 -1.29 -8.40
N HIS A 62 22.07 -1.10 -8.36
CA HIS A 62 21.41 -0.23 -7.39
C HIS A 62 21.41 -0.86 -6.01
N GLN A 63 21.08 -2.14 -5.91
CA GLN A 63 21.17 -2.88 -4.64
C GLN A 63 22.60 -2.89 -4.11
N GLN A 64 23.60 -3.07 -4.98
CA GLN A 64 25.01 -2.98 -4.60
C GLN A 64 25.35 -1.61 -4.00
N ARG A 65 24.96 -0.51 -4.67
CA ARG A 65 25.20 0.86 -4.16
C ARG A 65 24.54 1.10 -2.80
N ILE A 66 23.33 0.61 -2.59
CA ILE A 66 22.65 0.73 -1.29
C ILE A 66 23.36 -0.11 -0.24
N THR A 67 23.78 -1.33 -0.58
CA THR A 67 24.57 -2.17 0.33
C THR A 67 25.88 -1.50 0.72
N GLU A 68 26.55 -0.80 -0.20
CA GLU A 68 27.73 0.00 0.15
C GLU A 68 27.41 1.13 1.13
N ALA A 69 26.28 1.83 0.94
CA ALA A 69 25.84 2.85 1.89
C ALA A 69 25.49 2.25 3.27
N LEU A 70 24.85 1.08 3.30
CA LEU A 70 24.56 0.33 4.53
C LEU A 70 25.84 -0.18 5.20
N GLN A 71 26.86 -0.56 4.42
CA GLN A 71 28.17 -0.96 4.93
C GLN A 71 28.85 0.19 5.67
N VAL A 72 28.82 1.41 5.11
CA VAL A 72 29.36 2.60 5.79
C VAL A 72 28.68 2.86 7.13
N VAL A 73 27.35 2.72 7.19
CA VAL A 73 26.60 2.85 8.45
C VAL A 73 26.99 1.73 9.42
N TYR A 74 27.09 0.50 8.95
CA TYR A 74 27.50 -0.66 9.75
C TYR A 74 28.88 -0.45 10.38
N ASP A 75 29.87 -0.04 9.59
CA ASP A 75 31.25 0.20 10.06
C ASP A 75 31.29 1.31 11.12
N SER A 76 30.50 2.37 10.91
CA SER A 76 30.41 3.49 11.85
C SER A 76 29.80 3.06 13.20
N ILE A 77 28.81 2.17 13.16
CA ILE A 77 28.12 1.64 14.35
C ILE A 77 29.08 0.81 15.21
N GLN A 78 30.00 0.05 14.62
CA GLN A 78 30.94 -0.81 15.36
C GLN A 78 31.81 -0.01 16.35
N THR A 79 32.16 1.23 16.00
CA THR A 79 33.00 2.11 16.83
C THR A 79 32.21 3.13 17.65
N TYR A 80 30.89 3.19 17.47
CA TYR A 80 30.06 4.21 18.10
C TYR A 80 29.56 3.77 19.47
N THR A 81 29.67 4.66 20.45
CA THR A 81 29.07 4.48 21.77
C THR A 81 28.04 5.59 22.00
N PRO A 82 26.74 5.26 22.13
CA PRO A 82 25.71 6.26 22.33
C PRO A 82 25.85 6.96 23.69
N PRO A 83 25.48 8.25 23.81
CA PRO A 83 25.44 8.93 25.08
C PRO A 83 24.53 8.19 26.06
N LYS A 84 24.98 8.04 27.32
CA LYS A 84 24.12 7.45 28.35
C LYS A 84 22.90 8.35 28.59
N PRO A 85 21.68 7.80 28.65
CA PRO A 85 20.50 8.57 29.06
C PRO A 85 20.76 9.13 30.46
N SER A 86 20.48 10.42 30.66
CA SER A 86 20.78 11.11 31.91
C SER A 86 19.84 10.62 33.00
N THR A 87 20.25 9.61 33.77
CA THR A 87 19.60 9.26 35.03
C THR A 87 19.80 10.41 36.03
N GLY A 88 18.68 10.91 36.58
CA GLY A 88 18.56 12.18 37.30
C GLY A 88 19.30 12.34 38.64
N LEU A 89 20.40 11.63 38.88
CA LEU A 89 21.19 11.72 40.13
C LEU A 89 22.50 12.51 39.99
N GLY A 90 22.99 12.78 38.77
CA GLY A 90 24.25 13.51 38.53
C GLY A 90 24.16 15.04 38.64
N LYS A 91 22.97 15.61 38.89
CA LYS A 91 22.74 17.07 38.80
C LYS A 91 23.13 17.88 40.04
N TRP A 92 23.53 17.23 41.13
CA TRP A 92 23.78 17.89 42.42
C TRP A 92 25.26 18.23 42.72
N PHE A 93 26.22 17.88 41.84
CA PHE A 93 27.65 18.14 42.07
C PHE A 93 28.39 18.85 40.91
N GLY A 94 27.69 19.58 40.04
CA GLY A 94 28.31 20.25 38.90
C GLY A 94 27.82 21.68 38.68
N PHE A 95 28.49 22.66 39.31
CA PHE A 95 28.45 24.06 38.88
C PHE A 95 29.18 24.17 37.53
N GLY A 96 28.43 24.05 36.44
CA GLY A 96 28.98 24.16 35.08
C GLY A 96 27.86 24.01 34.06
N ARG A 97 27.25 25.13 33.68
CA ARG A 97 26.22 25.21 32.63
C ARG A 97 26.90 25.09 31.26
N GLY A 98 27.46 23.92 30.97
CA GLY A 98 27.97 23.56 29.64
C GLY A 98 26.81 23.07 28.77
N ALA A 99 26.65 23.64 27.58
CA ALA A 99 25.71 23.14 26.58
C ALA A 99 25.93 21.64 26.38
N ARG A 100 24.86 20.83 26.47
CA ARG A 100 24.91 19.40 26.13
C ARG A 100 25.48 19.30 24.71
N LYS A 101 26.71 18.79 24.58
CA LYS A 101 27.31 18.55 23.27
C LYS A 101 26.33 17.65 22.51
N VAL A 102 25.87 18.11 21.34
CA VAL A 102 25.09 17.28 20.41
C VAL A 102 25.90 16.01 20.23
N ALA A 103 25.29 14.85 20.46
CA ALA A 103 25.95 13.58 20.25
C ALA A 103 26.41 13.53 18.79
N ASP A 104 27.70 13.35 18.57
CA ASP A 104 28.26 13.26 17.21
C ASP A 104 27.99 11.85 16.68
N ALA A 105 26.70 11.55 16.49
CA ALA A 105 26.23 10.25 16.07
C ALA A 105 26.47 10.07 14.56
N PRO A 106 26.86 8.86 14.13
CA PRO A 106 26.92 8.53 12.71
C PRO A 106 25.60 8.85 12.00
N LYS A 107 25.70 9.34 10.76
CA LYS A 107 24.51 9.51 9.95
C LYS A 107 23.88 8.16 9.65
N GLY A 108 22.57 8.11 9.78
CA GLY A 108 21.74 7.01 9.35
C GLY A 108 21.56 6.95 7.83
N LEU A 109 20.62 6.12 7.38
CA LEU A 109 20.34 5.93 5.95
C LEU A 109 18.84 5.96 5.69
N TYR A 110 18.42 6.77 4.73
CA TYR A 110 17.05 6.81 4.22
C TYR A 110 17.02 6.26 2.80
N ILE A 111 16.49 5.05 2.64
CA ILE A 111 16.38 4.33 1.38
C ILE A 111 14.98 4.58 0.82
N TYR A 112 14.89 5.12 -0.40
CA TYR A 112 13.60 5.27 -1.06
C TYR A 112 13.59 4.73 -2.50
N GLY A 113 12.40 4.35 -2.95
CA GLY A 113 12.19 3.94 -4.33
C GLY A 113 10.90 3.15 -4.52
N SER A 114 10.65 2.66 -5.73
CA SER A 114 9.43 1.95 -6.11
C SER A 114 9.15 0.67 -5.30
N VAL A 115 7.87 0.27 -5.28
CA VAL A 115 7.43 -0.96 -4.58
C VAL A 115 8.05 -2.19 -5.25
N GLY A 116 8.49 -3.15 -4.44
CA GLY A 116 9.13 -4.37 -4.92
C GLY A 116 10.59 -4.21 -5.35
N GLY A 117 11.24 -3.07 -5.07
CA GLY A 117 12.66 -2.86 -5.37
C GLY A 117 13.65 -3.61 -4.44
N GLY A 118 13.18 -4.23 -3.35
CA GLY A 118 14.04 -4.93 -2.39
C GLY A 118 14.57 -4.05 -1.24
N LYS A 119 14.03 -2.85 -1.02
CA LYS A 119 14.43 -1.92 0.06
C LYS A 119 14.41 -2.59 1.44
N THR A 120 13.28 -3.23 1.76
CA THR A 120 13.07 -3.92 3.04
C THR A 120 14.05 -5.09 3.21
N MET A 121 14.29 -5.88 2.16
CA MET A 121 15.29 -6.95 2.17
C MET A 121 16.70 -6.42 2.50
N LEU A 122 17.11 -5.31 1.88
CA LEU A 122 18.42 -4.71 2.14
C LEU A 122 18.55 -4.17 3.58
N MET A 123 17.49 -3.53 4.09
CA MET A 123 17.44 -3.07 5.48
C MET A 123 17.48 -4.24 6.46
N ASP A 124 16.74 -5.33 6.20
CA ASP A 124 16.68 -6.52 7.03
C ASP A 124 18.06 -7.19 7.11
N MET A 125 18.71 -7.35 5.95
CA MET A 125 20.09 -7.82 5.87
C MET A 125 21.04 -6.97 6.74
N PHE A 126 20.96 -5.65 6.66
CA PHE A 126 21.75 -4.76 7.50
C PHE A 126 21.42 -4.92 9.00
N TYR A 127 20.13 -4.98 9.35
CA TYR A 127 19.68 -5.14 10.73
C TYR A 127 20.22 -6.44 11.33
N ASP A 128 20.19 -7.54 10.58
CA ASP A 128 20.66 -8.85 11.02
C ASP A 128 22.19 -8.91 11.18
N CYS A 129 22.94 -8.15 10.38
CA CYS A 129 24.40 -8.03 10.54
C CYS A 129 24.81 -7.30 11.83
N CYS A 130 23.99 -6.35 12.31
CA CYS A 130 24.31 -5.53 13.47
C CYS A 130 24.17 -6.31 14.79
N VAL A 131 25.28 -6.78 15.37
CA VAL A 131 25.29 -7.44 16.69
C VAL A 131 25.36 -6.38 17.80
N ILE A 132 24.22 -5.76 18.11
CA ILE A 132 24.08 -4.77 19.18
C ILE A 132 22.86 -5.09 20.05
N ASP A 133 22.98 -4.86 21.36
CA ASP A 133 21.93 -5.22 22.31
C ASP A 133 20.68 -4.33 22.21
N ARG A 134 20.86 -3.07 21.79
CA ARG A 134 19.83 -2.02 21.84
C ARG A 134 19.45 -1.54 20.44
N LYS A 135 18.93 -2.46 19.62
CA LYS A 135 18.37 -2.19 18.28
C LYS A 135 16.90 -2.57 18.18
N ARG A 136 16.14 -1.80 17.41
CA ARG A 136 14.72 -2.08 17.13
C ARG A 136 14.44 -1.99 15.63
N ARG A 137 13.74 -2.99 15.11
CA ARG A 137 13.09 -2.95 13.80
C ARG A 137 11.59 -2.79 14.00
N VAL A 138 10.95 -1.85 13.33
CA VAL A 138 9.52 -1.57 13.52
C VAL A 138 8.92 -0.92 12.28
N HIS A 139 7.65 -1.22 11.99
CA HIS A 139 6.89 -0.48 10.98
C HIS A 139 6.55 0.92 11.49
N PHE A 140 6.69 1.96 10.65
CA PHE A 140 6.58 3.36 11.11
C PHE A 140 5.23 3.68 11.78
N ASN A 141 4.09 3.29 11.16
CA ASN A 141 2.76 3.54 11.76
C ASN A 141 2.56 2.86 13.12
N SER A 142 3.12 1.65 13.32
CA SER A 142 3.06 0.97 14.62
C SER A 142 3.89 1.71 15.66
N PHE A 143 5.08 2.20 15.28
CA PHE A 143 5.88 3.05 16.14
C PHE A 143 5.15 4.34 16.54
N MET A 144 4.50 5.01 15.60
CA MET A 144 3.73 6.22 15.90
C MET A 144 2.54 5.95 16.82
N THR A 145 1.85 4.81 16.64
CA THR A 145 0.79 4.36 17.55
C THR A 145 1.31 4.19 18.98
N ASP A 146 2.45 3.52 19.15
CA ASP A 146 3.10 3.35 20.47
C ASP A 146 3.48 4.71 21.09
N VAL A 147 4.03 5.62 20.27
CA VAL A 147 4.42 6.98 20.69
C VAL A 147 3.21 7.76 21.20
N HIS A 148 2.10 7.78 20.45
CA HIS A 148 0.88 8.48 20.88
C HIS A 148 0.30 7.88 22.16
N GLY A 149 0.34 6.55 22.31
CA GLY A 149 -0.02 5.87 23.56
C GLY A 149 0.79 6.34 24.75
N LYS A 150 2.12 6.38 24.63
CA LYS A 150 3.02 6.87 25.69
C LYS A 150 2.81 8.37 25.97
N ILE A 151 2.60 9.21 24.95
CA ILE A 151 2.25 10.63 25.10
C ILE A 151 0.97 10.78 25.92
N HIS A 152 -0.06 10.00 25.59
CA HIS A 152 -1.34 10.04 26.31
C HIS A 152 -1.18 9.62 27.78
N GLU A 153 -0.44 8.54 28.06
CA GLU A 153 -0.16 8.09 29.41
C GLU A 153 0.55 9.17 30.24
N ILE A 154 1.61 9.77 29.70
CA ILE A 154 2.38 10.83 30.36
C ILE A 154 1.54 12.08 30.59
N LYS A 155 0.72 12.50 29.61
CA LYS A 155 -0.25 13.60 29.79
C LYS A 155 -1.26 13.29 30.90
N SER A 156 -1.79 12.07 30.95
CA SER A 156 -2.82 11.67 31.93
C SER A 156 -2.29 11.67 33.37
N LYS A 157 -1.02 11.31 33.58
CA LYS A 157 -0.36 11.36 34.89
C LYS A 157 -0.14 12.81 35.34
N HIS A 158 0.27 13.70 34.43
CA HIS A 158 0.55 15.11 34.74
C HIS A 158 -0.73 15.92 35.05
N VAL A 159 -1.87 15.58 34.43
CA VAL A 159 -3.16 16.26 34.68
C VAL A 159 -3.75 15.94 36.06
N ARG A 160 -3.34 14.83 36.71
CA ARG A 160 -3.82 14.44 38.04
C ARG A 160 -3.20 15.23 39.20
N ASP A 161 -2.08 15.92 38.99
CA ASP A 161 -1.45 16.82 39.96
C ASP A 161 -2.08 18.23 39.94
N ALA A 162 -3.42 18.29 39.94
CA ALA A 162 -4.22 19.51 39.85
C ALA A 162 -4.30 20.32 41.16
N SER A 163 -3.24 20.31 41.98
CA SER A 163 -3.16 21.16 43.19
C SER A 163 -2.63 22.58 42.89
N ASN A 164 -2.28 22.89 41.63
CA ASN A 164 -1.72 24.18 41.24
C ASN A 164 -2.56 24.85 40.16
N SER A 165 -3.03 26.07 40.46
CA SER A 165 -4.02 26.84 39.70
C SER A 165 -3.53 27.45 38.38
N LYS A 166 -2.44 26.95 37.79
CA LYS A 166 -1.96 27.32 36.44
C LYS A 166 -1.32 26.12 35.75
N PRO A 167 -1.90 25.57 34.65
CA PRO A 167 -1.26 24.51 33.89
C PRO A 167 0.05 25.04 33.29
N GLN A 168 1.18 24.50 33.73
CA GLN A 168 2.48 24.81 33.16
C GLN A 168 2.59 24.22 31.74
N PRO A 169 3.33 24.85 30.82
CA PRO A 169 3.62 24.25 29.51
C PRO A 169 4.45 22.98 29.71
N PHE A 170 3.81 21.82 29.58
CA PHE A 170 4.46 20.52 29.69
C PHE A 170 4.67 19.92 28.30
N ASP A 171 5.92 19.53 27.99
CA ASP A 171 6.25 18.80 26.77
C ASP A 171 6.25 17.28 27.03
N PRO A 172 5.21 16.55 26.64
CA PRO A 172 5.15 15.10 26.82
C PRO A 172 6.02 14.34 25.81
N ILE A 173 6.51 14.99 24.75
CA ILE A 173 7.28 14.31 23.68
C ILE A 173 8.69 13.99 24.17
N LYS A 174 9.31 14.89 24.95
CA LYS A 174 10.67 14.69 25.45
C LYS A 174 10.81 13.43 26.34
N PRO A 175 9.96 13.22 27.36
CA PRO A 175 10.03 11.99 28.15
C PRO A 175 9.76 10.73 27.32
N VAL A 176 8.90 10.80 26.29
CA VAL A 176 8.68 9.68 25.37
C VAL A 176 9.93 9.35 24.56
N ALA A 177 10.63 10.37 24.06
CA ALA A 177 11.91 10.18 23.37
C ALA A 177 12.96 9.57 24.31
N GLU A 178 13.02 10.01 25.57
CA GLU A 178 13.91 9.44 26.59
C GLU A 178 13.65 7.95 26.79
N LEU A 179 12.38 7.53 26.95
CA LEU A 179 12.00 6.11 27.05
C LEU A 179 12.44 5.30 25.82
N ILE A 180 12.22 5.84 24.61
CA ILE A 180 12.67 5.16 23.38
C ILE A 180 14.19 5.02 23.36
N THR A 181 14.92 6.04 23.81
CA THR A 181 16.39 6.04 23.89
C THR A 181 16.95 5.23 25.05
N GLU A 182 16.12 4.69 25.94
CA GLU A 182 16.47 3.68 26.95
C GLU A 182 16.32 2.26 26.37
N ASP A 183 15.39 2.06 25.45
CA ASP A 183 15.16 0.78 24.79
C ASP A 183 16.09 0.56 23.58
N SER A 184 16.35 1.60 22.78
CA SER A 184 17.07 1.44 21.51
C SER A 184 17.82 2.70 21.07
N TRP A 185 18.99 2.51 20.47
CA TRP A 185 19.77 3.60 19.84
C TRP A 185 20.06 3.37 18.35
N LEU A 186 19.77 2.17 17.82
CA LEU A 186 19.59 1.94 16.40
C LEU A 186 18.13 1.59 16.13
N ILE A 187 17.46 2.38 15.27
CA ILE A 187 16.07 2.12 14.89
C ILE A 187 15.97 1.96 13.38
N CYS A 188 15.52 0.79 12.95
CA CYS A 188 15.21 0.47 11.56
C CYS A 188 13.70 0.60 11.33
N PHE A 189 13.29 1.63 10.60
CA PHE A 189 11.90 1.87 10.23
C PHE A 189 11.59 1.26 8.86
N ASP A 190 10.68 0.29 8.86
CA ASP A 190 10.06 -0.18 7.62
C ASP A 190 8.87 0.70 7.25
N GLU A 191 8.68 0.94 5.95
CA GLU A 191 7.55 1.70 5.39
C GLU A 191 7.36 3.07 6.07
N PHE A 192 8.42 3.89 6.05
CA PHE A 192 8.41 5.26 6.57
C PHE A 192 7.52 6.16 5.71
N GLN A 193 6.24 6.20 6.04
CA GLN A 193 5.23 7.02 5.38
C GLN A 193 4.44 7.82 6.41
N VAL A 194 4.19 9.10 6.11
CA VAL A 194 3.39 9.99 6.95
C VAL A 194 2.11 10.34 6.20
N THR A 195 0.97 9.94 6.75
CA THR A 195 -0.37 10.23 6.20
C THR A 195 -1.26 10.98 7.18
N ASP A 196 -1.06 10.79 8.49
CA ASP A 196 -1.87 11.43 9.54
C ASP A 196 -1.31 12.82 9.90
N ILE A 197 -2.20 13.78 10.10
CA ILE A 197 -1.85 15.11 10.62
C ILE A 197 -1.31 15.02 12.05
N ALA A 198 -1.84 14.14 12.90
CA ALA A 198 -1.40 13.98 14.28
C ALA A 198 0.10 13.60 14.36
N ASP A 199 0.53 12.71 13.48
CA ASP A 199 1.94 12.32 13.33
C ASP A 199 2.77 13.50 12.84
N ALA A 200 2.33 14.14 11.78
CA ALA A 200 3.02 15.28 11.16
C ALA A 200 3.30 16.41 12.17
N MET A 201 2.41 16.62 13.14
CA MET A 201 2.56 17.67 14.16
C MET A 201 3.63 17.37 15.22
N ILE A 202 3.98 16.10 15.46
CA ILE A 202 4.92 15.73 16.53
C ILE A 202 6.29 15.28 16.01
N LEU A 203 6.37 14.82 14.76
CA LEU A 203 7.56 14.17 14.21
C LEU A 203 8.83 15.02 14.30
N LYS A 204 8.74 16.31 13.96
CA LYS A 204 9.89 17.24 14.08
C LYS A 204 10.51 17.15 15.47
N ARG A 205 9.68 17.31 16.51
CA ARG A 205 10.13 17.39 17.91
C ARG A 205 10.64 16.04 18.38
N LEU A 206 9.90 14.97 18.11
CA LEU A 206 10.28 13.62 18.49
C LEU A 206 11.64 13.24 17.91
N PHE A 207 11.81 13.35 16.59
CA PHE A 207 13.06 12.97 15.94
C PHE A 207 14.22 13.89 16.31
N THR A 208 13.98 15.18 16.55
CA THR A 208 15.03 16.06 17.08
C THR A 208 15.55 15.52 18.42
N TYR A 209 14.67 15.16 19.35
CA TYR A 209 15.11 14.58 20.63
C TYR A 209 15.81 13.23 20.48
N LEU A 210 15.35 12.37 19.56
CA LEU A 210 16.02 11.10 19.28
C LEU A 210 17.43 11.31 18.72
N PHE A 211 17.58 12.19 17.73
CA PHE A 211 18.88 12.49 17.13
C PHE A 211 19.83 13.20 18.10
N ASP A 212 19.34 14.15 18.89
CA ASP A 212 20.13 14.82 19.95
C ASP A 212 20.60 13.83 21.04
N ALA A 213 19.82 12.77 21.27
CA ALA A 213 20.19 11.67 22.16
C ALA A 213 21.14 10.64 21.50
N GLY A 214 21.49 10.83 20.23
CA GLY A 214 22.45 10.00 19.50
C GLY A 214 21.85 8.73 18.89
N VAL A 215 20.54 8.73 18.61
CA VAL A 215 19.87 7.62 17.90
C VAL A 215 20.23 7.65 16.42
N ILE A 216 20.58 6.49 15.88
CA ILE A 216 20.81 6.26 14.45
C ILE A 216 19.54 5.67 13.84
N VAL A 217 19.12 6.24 12.71
CA VAL A 217 17.92 5.80 12.00
C VAL A 217 18.28 5.21 10.64
N VAL A 218 17.81 4.00 10.36
CA VAL A 218 17.75 3.46 9.00
C VAL A 218 16.29 3.34 8.62
N ALA A 219 15.89 3.83 7.45
CA ALA A 219 14.50 3.85 7.04
C ALA A 219 14.32 3.42 5.58
N THR A 220 13.27 2.67 5.29
CA THR A 220 12.81 2.36 3.94
C THR A 220 11.52 3.11 3.64
N SER A 221 11.35 3.65 2.43
CA SER A 221 10.11 4.31 2.02
C SER A 221 9.84 4.19 0.53
N ASN A 222 8.57 4.28 0.15
CA ASN A 222 8.18 4.43 -1.25
C ASN A 222 8.27 5.88 -1.74
N ARG A 223 8.66 6.84 -0.87
CA ARG A 223 8.72 8.27 -1.19
C ARG A 223 10.06 8.88 -0.79
N ALA A 224 10.51 9.84 -1.59
CA ALA A 224 11.63 10.69 -1.20
C ALA A 224 11.27 11.55 0.02
N PRO A 225 12.24 11.97 0.85
CA PRO A 225 11.97 12.79 2.04
C PRO A 225 11.17 14.07 1.76
N ASP A 226 11.42 14.75 0.64
CA ASP A 226 10.70 15.97 0.28
C ASP A 226 9.23 15.71 -0.07
N ASP A 227 8.92 14.50 -0.52
CA ASP A 227 7.55 14.08 -0.87
C ASP A 227 6.83 13.41 0.32
N LEU A 228 7.47 13.31 1.49
CA LEU A 228 6.79 12.90 2.72
C LEU A 228 5.71 13.91 3.07
N TYR A 229 4.50 13.41 3.37
CA TYR A 229 3.33 14.23 3.69
C TYR A 229 2.96 15.28 2.61
N LYS A 230 3.22 14.97 1.33
CA LYS A 230 2.84 15.83 0.20
C LYS A 230 1.33 15.99 0.18
N ASN A 231 0.87 17.23 0.04
CA ASN A 231 -0.54 17.62 0.11
C ASN A 231 -1.22 17.36 1.47
N GLY A 232 -0.46 17.04 2.51
CA GLY A 232 -0.98 16.91 3.86
C GLY A 232 -1.48 18.26 4.42
N LEU A 233 -2.49 18.20 5.26
CA LEU A 233 -3.05 19.38 5.92
C LEU A 233 -1.97 20.05 6.80
N GLN A 234 -1.82 21.37 6.69
CA GLN A 234 -0.76 22.13 7.39
C GLN A 234 0.67 21.66 7.09
N ARG A 235 0.95 21.21 5.85
CA ARG A 235 2.28 20.78 5.40
C ARG A 235 3.44 21.72 5.76
N SER A 236 3.21 23.04 5.82
CA SER A 236 4.21 24.02 6.26
C SER A 236 4.82 23.70 7.64
N ASN A 237 4.03 23.13 8.55
CA ASN A 237 4.49 22.72 9.89
C ASN A 237 5.32 21.43 9.85
N PHE A 238 5.15 20.61 8.80
CA PHE A 238 5.88 19.36 8.58
C PHE A 238 7.22 19.57 7.87
N VAL A 239 7.31 20.53 6.93
CA VAL A 239 8.54 20.79 6.14
C VAL A 239 9.81 20.89 7.00
N PRO A 240 9.82 21.53 8.18
CA PRO A 240 11.00 21.56 9.04
C PRO A 240 11.51 20.17 9.47
N PHE A 241 10.65 19.16 9.59
CA PHE A 241 11.06 17.79 9.90
C PHE A 241 11.90 17.17 8.78
N ILE A 242 11.61 17.49 7.51
CA ILE A 242 12.38 17.01 6.36
C ILE A 242 13.84 17.45 6.47
N GLY A 243 14.07 18.69 6.92
CA GLY A 243 15.41 19.21 7.20
C GLY A 243 16.13 18.43 8.30
N VAL A 244 15.44 18.15 9.41
CA VAL A 244 15.99 17.32 10.50
C VAL A 244 16.37 15.93 9.98
N LEU A 245 15.46 15.26 9.26
CA LEU A 245 15.70 13.94 8.71
C LEU A 245 16.92 13.90 7.77
N LYS A 246 17.01 14.84 6.83
CA LYS A 246 18.15 14.94 5.88
C LYS A 246 19.47 15.31 6.54
N SER A 247 19.45 16.03 7.66
CA SER A 247 20.67 16.37 8.38
C SER A 247 21.31 15.14 9.06
N HIS A 248 20.48 14.19 9.50
CA HIS A 248 20.91 12.99 10.23
C HIS A 248 20.91 11.70 9.41
N CYS A 249 20.33 11.69 8.20
CA CYS A 249 20.32 10.52 7.32
C CYS A 249 20.89 10.86 5.94
N ASN A 250 21.75 9.99 5.42
CA ASN A 250 22.09 10.00 4.01
C ASN A 250 20.91 9.46 3.21
N VAL A 251 20.51 10.15 2.13
CA VAL A 251 19.35 9.77 1.33
C VAL A 251 19.84 9.06 0.07
N VAL A 252 19.40 7.82 -0.14
CA VAL A 252 19.80 7.00 -1.29
C VAL A 252 18.56 6.44 -1.97
N THR A 253 18.56 6.51 -3.31
CA THR A 253 17.48 5.94 -4.13
C THR A 253 17.85 4.55 -4.63
N LEU A 254 16.87 3.62 -4.57
CA LEU A 254 16.98 2.29 -5.15
C LEU A 254 16.48 2.24 -6.60
N ASP A 255 15.87 3.33 -7.09
CA ASP A 255 15.42 3.42 -8.47
C ASP A 255 16.56 3.90 -9.39
N SER A 256 16.45 3.60 -10.70
CA SER A 256 17.47 3.86 -11.72
C SER A 256 17.70 5.34 -12.07
N GLY A 257 17.28 6.28 -11.20
CA GLY A 257 17.30 7.71 -11.49
C GLY A 257 16.26 8.15 -12.51
N VAL A 258 15.36 7.25 -12.92
CA VAL A 258 14.20 7.58 -13.74
C VAL A 258 13.14 8.16 -12.82
N ASP A 259 12.98 9.48 -12.86
CA ASP A 259 11.77 10.13 -12.34
C ASP A 259 10.59 9.63 -13.17
N TYR A 260 9.92 8.61 -12.64
CA TYR A 260 8.82 7.94 -13.32
C TYR A 260 7.61 8.86 -13.52
N ARG A 261 7.53 10.02 -12.84
CA ARG A 261 6.53 11.05 -13.14
C ARG A 261 6.73 11.62 -14.54
N THR A 262 7.97 11.78 -14.99
CA THR A 262 8.29 12.41 -16.28
C THR A 262 8.48 11.39 -17.40
N ALA A 263 8.97 10.19 -17.10
CA ALA A 263 9.25 9.17 -18.11
C ALA A 263 8.00 8.51 -18.69
N ALA A 264 6.89 8.44 -17.93
CA ALA A 264 5.62 7.92 -18.44
C ALA A 264 4.87 8.90 -19.35
N LEU A 265 5.23 10.20 -19.33
CA LEU A 265 4.51 11.28 -20.02
C LEU A 265 5.28 11.90 -21.20
N LYS A 266 6.57 11.57 -21.40
CA LYS A 266 7.43 12.19 -22.43
C LYS A 266 7.77 11.32 -23.64
N GLY A 267 7.48 10.03 -23.60
CA GLY A 267 7.45 9.20 -24.80
C GLY A 267 6.04 9.15 -25.36
N GLU A 268 5.88 8.80 -26.63
CA GLU A 268 4.60 8.33 -27.19
C GLU A 268 4.14 7.09 -26.39
N SER A 269 3.58 7.29 -25.20
CA SER A 269 3.23 6.21 -24.28
C SER A 269 2.00 5.51 -24.81
N LYS A 270 2.22 4.38 -25.49
CA LYS A 270 1.14 3.46 -25.85
C LYS A 270 0.49 2.98 -24.56
N HIS A 271 -0.73 3.45 -24.29
CA HIS A 271 -1.59 2.96 -23.20
C HIS A 271 -2.36 1.69 -23.61
N TYR A 272 -2.14 1.21 -24.83
CA TYR A 272 -2.67 -0.04 -25.35
C TYR A 272 -1.51 -0.91 -25.86
N PHE A 273 -1.38 -2.10 -25.31
CA PHE A 273 -0.36 -3.07 -25.64
C PHE A 273 -0.96 -4.19 -26.46
N ASP A 274 -0.52 -4.28 -27.71
CA ASP A 274 -0.87 -5.38 -28.61
C ASP A 274 0.10 -6.55 -28.38
N LYS A 275 -0.42 -7.62 -27.80
CA LYS A 275 0.35 -8.83 -27.47
C LYS A 275 0.77 -9.62 -28.72
N SER A 276 0.18 -9.36 -29.89
CA SER A 276 0.65 -9.95 -31.15
C SER A 276 2.05 -9.43 -31.54
N LEU A 277 2.47 -8.30 -31.00
CA LEU A 277 3.78 -7.68 -31.24
C LEU A 277 4.86 -8.06 -30.20
N GLY A 278 4.48 -8.75 -29.12
CA GLY A 278 5.39 -9.17 -28.05
C GLY A 278 4.74 -9.22 -26.66
N ASP A 279 5.51 -9.63 -25.66
CA ASP A 279 5.01 -9.72 -24.28
C ASP A 279 4.77 -8.32 -23.67
N ALA A 280 3.52 -8.03 -23.34
CA ALA A 280 3.08 -6.77 -22.74
C ALA A 280 3.35 -6.71 -21.23
N ASN A 281 3.54 -7.84 -20.56
CA ASN A 281 3.60 -7.90 -19.10
C ASN A 281 4.72 -7.05 -18.48
N PRO A 282 5.97 -7.06 -18.99
CA PRO A 282 7.04 -6.23 -18.43
C PRO A 282 6.74 -4.73 -18.52
N ALA A 283 6.12 -4.29 -19.63
CA ALA A 283 5.75 -2.90 -19.84
C ALA A 283 4.58 -2.48 -18.93
N MET A 284 3.56 -3.34 -18.81
CA MET A 284 2.43 -3.16 -17.91
C MET A 284 2.87 -3.11 -16.44
N ASP A 285 3.77 -4.00 -16.01
CA ASP A 285 4.33 -4.01 -14.65
C ASP A 285 5.14 -2.76 -14.36
N LYS A 286 5.91 -2.27 -15.33
CA LYS A 286 6.64 -1.01 -15.22
C LYS A 286 5.65 0.14 -15.03
N LEU A 287 4.62 0.25 -15.86
CA LEU A 287 3.59 1.29 -15.74
C LEU A 287 2.82 1.20 -14.42
N PHE A 288 2.44 0.00 -13.99
CA PHE A 288 1.78 -0.18 -12.70
C PHE A 288 2.65 0.32 -11.55
N LYS A 289 3.94 -0.04 -11.53
CA LYS A 289 4.90 0.45 -10.53
C LYS A 289 5.02 1.97 -10.54
N VAL A 290 5.04 2.59 -11.73
CA VAL A 290 5.02 4.06 -11.87
C VAL A 290 3.78 4.65 -11.20
N LEU A 291 2.60 4.16 -11.56
CA LEU A 291 1.34 4.69 -11.05
C LEU A 291 1.22 4.49 -9.54
N CYS A 292 1.63 3.33 -9.03
CA CYS A 292 1.70 3.04 -7.59
C CYS A 292 2.63 4.00 -6.83
N SER A 293 3.76 4.38 -7.42
CA SER A 293 4.70 5.33 -6.77
C SER A 293 4.11 6.72 -6.54
N GLN A 294 3.02 7.07 -7.25
CA GLN A 294 2.30 8.32 -7.09
C GLN A 294 1.24 8.24 -5.97
N GLU A 295 0.82 7.03 -5.61
CA GLU A 295 -0.20 6.77 -4.60
C GLU A 295 0.37 6.69 -3.18
N ASN A 296 -0.46 7.04 -2.19
CA ASN A 296 -0.12 7.03 -0.78
C ASN A 296 -0.54 5.70 -0.11
N ASP A 297 -0.39 4.57 -0.81
CA ASP A 297 -0.84 3.26 -0.32
C ASP A 297 0.10 2.14 -0.79
N MET A 298 0.00 0.97 -0.19
CA MET A 298 0.75 -0.23 -0.56
C MET A 298 -0.03 -1.13 -1.52
N ILE A 299 0.68 -2.00 -2.25
CA ILE A 299 0.04 -2.98 -3.13
C ILE A 299 -0.63 -4.05 -2.26
N ARG A 300 -1.95 -4.18 -2.38
CA ARG A 300 -2.73 -5.18 -1.64
C ARG A 300 -4.02 -5.57 -2.37
N PRO A 301 -4.58 -6.74 -2.05
CA PRO A 301 -5.95 -7.05 -2.43
C PRO A 301 -6.92 -6.08 -1.78
N LYS A 302 -8.01 -5.76 -2.49
CA LYS A 302 -9.05 -4.87 -1.97
C LYS A 302 -10.43 -5.41 -2.29
N THR A 303 -11.30 -5.40 -1.29
CA THR A 303 -12.69 -5.85 -1.41
C THR A 303 -13.64 -4.67 -1.27
N PHE A 304 -14.55 -4.52 -2.22
CA PHE A 304 -15.66 -3.58 -2.19
C PHE A 304 -16.95 -4.33 -1.86
N THR A 305 -17.68 -3.85 -0.86
CA THR A 305 -19.02 -4.38 -0.56
C THR A 305 -20.06 -3.49 -1.23
N HIS A 306 -20.84 -4.05 -2.15
CA HIS A 306 -21.89 -3.34 -2.88
C HIS A 306 -23.14 -4.22 -2.98
N PHE A 307 -24.29 -3.68 -2.58
CA PHE A 307 -25.56 -4.41 -2.50
C PHE A 307 -25.44 -5.82 -1.85
N GLY A 308 -24.64 -5.93 -0.78
CA GLY A 308 -24.44 -7.18 -0.05
C GLY A 308 -23.51 -8.20 -0.72
N ARG A 309 -22.88 -7.85 -1.85
CA ARG A 309 -21.88 -8.66 -2.53
C ARG A 309 -20.48 -8.09 -2.36
N ASN A 310 -19.49 -8.97 -2.22
CA ASN A 310 -18.08 -8.59 -2.09
C ASN A 310 -17.38 -8.76 -3.44
N ILE A 311 -16.79 -7.68 -3.94
CA ILE A 311 -15.99 -7.65 -5.16
C ILE A 311 -14.54 -7.48 -4.74
N THR A 312 -13.73 -8.52 -4.93
CA THR A 312 -12.32 -8.51 -4.54
C THR A 312 -11.45 -8.41 -5.78
N PHE A 313 -10.49 -7.48 -5.76
CA PHE A 313 -9.40 -7.39 -6.74
C PHE A 313 -8.08 -7.77 -6.08
N ALA A 314 -7.27 -8.55 -6.78
CA ALA A 314 -6.03 -9.08 -6.22
C ALA A 314 -4.94 -8.02 -6.06
N LYS A 315 -4.86 -7.05 -6.97
CA LYS A 315 -3.73 -6.12 -7.07
C LYS A 315 -4.20 -4.67 -7.21
N THR A 316 -4.22 -3.96 -6.08
CA THR A 316 -4.57 -2.54 -6.01
C THR A 316 -3.51 -1.76 -5.26
N CYS A 317 -3.35 -0.47 -5.58
CA CYS A 317 -2.52 0.46 -4.82
C CYS A 317 -3.20 1.83 -4.85
N GLY A 318 -3.72 2.27 -3.70
CA GLY A 318 -4.42 3.55 -3.59
C GLY A 318 -5.66 3.56 -4.49
N GLN A 319 -5.69 4.48 -5.45
CA GLN A 319 -6.72 4.60 -6.49
C GLN A 319 -6.29 4.03 -7.86
N VAL A 320 -5.33 3.10 -7.88
CA VAL A 320 -4.91 2.35 -9.07
C VAL A 320 -5.30 0.88 -8.95
N LEU A 321 -5.98 0.35 -9.96
CA LEU A 321 -6.37 -1.06 -10.08
C LEU A 321 -5.55 -1.74 -11.19
N ASP A 322 -4.96 -2.91 -10.90
CA ASP A 322 -4.37 -3.82 -11.90
C ASP A 322 -5.13 -5.15 -11.86
N SER A 323 -5.87 -5.44 -12.93
CA SER A 323 -6.80 -6.56 -13.00
C SER A 323 -6.71 -7.28 -14.34
N THR A 324 -7.11 -8.54 -14.39
CA THR A 324 -7.24 -9.30 -15.65
C THR A 324 -8.62 -9.13 -16.25
N PHE A 325 -8.74 -9.42 -17.55
CA PHE A 325 -10.03 -9.50 -18.24
C PHE A 325 -10.96 -10.51 -17.55
N GLU A 326 -10.45 -11.66 -17.14
CA GLU A 326 -11.24 -12.68 -16.44
C GLU A 326 -11.83 -12.16 -15.12
N GLU A 327 -11.03 -11.45 -14.32
CA GLU A 327 -11.48 -10.89 -13.03
C GLU A 327 -12.57 -9.83 -13.22
N LEU A 328 -12.53 -9.06 -14.31
CA LEU A 328 -13.51 -7.99 -14.58
C LEU A 328 -14.73 -8.46 -15.39
N CYS A 329 -14.55 -9.39 -16.32
CA CYS A 329 -15.53 -9.71 -17.35
C CYS A 329 -16.01 -11.16 -17.33
N ASP A 330 -15.30 -12.14 -16.73
CA ASP A 330 -15.85 -13.50 -16.56
C ASP A 330 -16.72 -13.62 -15.30
N ARG A 331 -16.41 -12.84 -14.27
CA ARG A 331 -17.24 -12.73 -13.07
C ARG A 331 -18.55 -11.98 -13.37
N PRO A 332 -19.65 -12.26 -12.63
CA PRO A 332 -20.96 -11.67 -12.89
C PRO A 332 -21.07 -10.22 -12.36
N HIS A 333 -20.18 -9.34 -12.83
CA HIS A 333 -20.21 -7.91 -12.54
C HIS A 333 -21.26 -7.19 -13.38
N GLY A 334 -21.99 -6.28 -12.74
CA GLY A 334 -23.00 -5.44 -13.37
C GLY A 334 -22.55 -4.00 -13.56
N ALA A 335 -23.38 -3.19 -14.23
CA ALA A 335 -23.11 -1.76 -14.45
C ALA A 335 -22.85 -0.98 -13.14
N SER A 336 -23.57 -1.32 -12.07
CA SER A 336 -23.40 -0.70 -10.74
C SER A 336 -22.02 -0.97 -10.14
N ASP A 337 -21.46 -2.15 -10.40
CA ASP A 337 -20.14 -2.55 -9.91
C ASP A 337 -19.05 -1.77 -10.64
N PHE A 338 -19.17 -1.64 -11.98
CA PHE A 338 -18.27 -0.82 -12.79
C PHE A 338 -18.32 0.65 -12.41
N LEU A 339 -19.50 1.17 -12.04
CA LEU A 339 -19.63 2.53 -11.54
C LEU A 339 -18.85 2.72 -10.23
N GLN A 340 -18.98 1.77 -9.30
CA GLN A 340 -18.22 1.82 -8.05
C GLN A 340 -16.71 1.73 -8.28
N ILE A 341 -16.27 0.89 -9.20
CA ILE A 341 -14.86 0.80 -9.62
C ILE A 341 -14.40 2.17 -10.16
N SER A 342 -15.19 2.80 -11.02
CA SER A 342 -14.85 4.11 -11.61
C SER A 342 -14.80 5.26 -10.60
N GLN A 343 -15.60 5.19 -9.53
CA GLN A 343 -15.60 6.17 -8.45
C GLN A 343 -14.41 6.00 -7.51
N PHE A 344 -13.90 4.77 -7.38
CA PHE A 344 -12.81 4.45 -6.47
C PHE A 344 -11.43 4.57 -7.13
N PHE A 345 -11.33 4.16 -8.39
CA PHE A 345 -10.07 4.10 -9.12
C PHE A 345 -10.03 5.17 -10.19
N HIS A 346 -9.05 6.06 -10.09
CA HIS A 346 -8.77 7.02 -11.16
C HIS A 346 -7.96 6.40 -12.32
N THR A 347 -7.41 5.20 -12.13
CA THR A 347 -6.68 4.48 -13.16
C THR A 347 -6.91 2.99 -13.05
N VAL A 348 -7.27 2.37 -14.16
CA VAL A 348 -7.51 0.93 -14.29
C VAL A 348 -6.58 0.36 -15.35
N LEU A 349 -5.85 -0.69 -15.00
CA LEU A 349 -5.08 -1.52 -15.92
C LEU A 349 -5.86 -2.82 -16.13
N ILE A 350 -6.13 -3.16 -17.39
CA ILE A 350 -6.81 -4.41 -17.78
C ILE A 350 -5.85 -5.26 -18.59
N ARG A 351 -5.54 -6.44 -18.06
CA ARG A 351 -4.62 -7.41 -18.69
C ARG A 351 -5.35 -8.49 -19.46
N ASP A 352 -4.63 -9.04 -20.45
CA ASP A 352 -5.01 -10.24 -21.19
C ASP A 352 -6.44 -10.20 -21.77
N ILE A 353 -6.78 -9.10 -22.43
CA ILE A 353 -8.06 -9.02 -23.15
C ILE A 353 -7.97 -9.90 -24.41
N PRO A 354 -8.77 -10.98 -24.52
CA PRO A 354 -8.79 -11.80 -25.73
C PRO A 354 -9.44 -11.03 -26.88
N GLN A 355 -9.26 -11.49 -28.11
CA GLN A 355 -10.10 -11.03 -29.20
C GLN A 355 -11.57 -11.41 -28.93
N LEU A 356 -12.42 -10.40 -28.79
CA LEU A 356 -13.82 -10.56 -28.44
C LEU A 356 -14.61 -11.05 -29.66
N ASN A 357 -15.19 -12.24 -29.52
CA ASN A 357 -15.97 -12.92 -30.55
C ASN A 357 -17.32 -13.39 -29.98
N LEU A 358 -18.18 -13.94 -30.84
CA LEU A 358 -19.54 -14.36 -30.48
C LEU A 358 -19.60 -15.42 -29.38
N LYS A 359 -18.54 -16.20 -29.15
CA LYS A 359 -18.49 -17.20 -28.06
C LYS A 359 -18.38 -16.54 -26.68
N LEU A 360 -17.86 -15.32 -26.62
CA LEU A 360 -17.68 -14.52 -25.40
C LEU A 360 -18.74 -13.43 -25.27
N LYS A 361 -19.99 -13.69 -25.69
CA LYS A 361 -21.05 -12.66 -25.76
C LYS A 361 -21.29 -11.96 -24.42
N SER A 362 -21.39 -12.71 -23.33
CA SER A 362 -21.63 -12.17 -21.99
C SER A 362 -20.46 -11.30 -21.50
N GLN A 363 -19.23 -11.77 -21.69
CA GLN A 363 -18.00 -11.05 -21.36
C GLN A 363 -17.86 -9.78 -22.20
N THR A 364 -18.15 -9.86 -23.49
CA THR A 364 -18.11 -8.76 -24.45
C THR A 364 -19.07 -7.65 -24.02
N ARG A 365 -20.31 -7.99 -23.66
CA ARG A 365 -21.29 -7.02 -23.14
C ARG A 365 -20.81 -6.36 -21.85
N ARG A 366 -20.27 -7.14 -20.90
CA ARG A 366 -19.69 -6.58 -19.66
C ARG A 366 -18.50 -5.67 -19.94
N PHE A 367 -17.64 -6.03 -20.89
CA PHE A 367 -16.49 -5.22 -21.29
C PHE A 367 -16.93 -3.88 -21.89
N ILE A 368 -17.94 -3.88 -22.76
CA ILE A 368 -18.53 -2.65 -23.32
C ILE A 368 -19.07 -1.77 -22.19
N THR A 369 -19.86 -2.33 -21.27
CA THR A 369 -20.38 -1.56 -20.12
C THR A 369 -19.26 -1.02 -19.24
N LEU A 370 -18.19 -1.79 -19.01
CA LEU A 370 -17.02 -1.34 -18.26
C LEU A 370 -16.34 -0.16 -18.95
N ILE A 371 -15.98 -0.28 -20.23
CA ILE A 371 -15.31 0.81 -20.97
C ILE A 371 -16.19 2.06 -21.01
N ASP A 372 -17.48 1.90 -21.25
CA ASP A 372 -18.44 2.99 -21.21
C ASP A 372 -18.42 3.73 -19.88
N THR A 373 -18.49 2.97 -18.78
CA THR A 373 -18.50 3.53 -17.43
C THR A 373 -17.19 4.23 -17.07
N LEU A 374 -16.04 3.62 -17.43
CA LEU A 374 -14.72 4.23 -17.19
C LEU A 374 -14.55 5.52 -18.01
N TYR A 375 -14.98 5.51 -19.26
CA TYR A 375 -14.91 6.67 -20.15
C TYR A 375 -15.78 7.83 -19.65
N ASP A 376 -17.04 7.55 -19.29
CA ASP A 376 -17.98 8.57 -18.81
C ASP A 376 -17.53 9.20 -17.48
N ASN A 377 -16.84 8.42 -16.63
CA ASN A 377 -16.26 8.88 -15.37
C ASN A 377 -14.80 9.39 -15.50
N ARG A 378 -14.29 9.54 -16.73
CA ARG A 378 -12.93 10.07 -17.00
C ARG A 378 -11.80 9.30 -16.32
N VAL A 379 -11.98 7.99 -16.15
CA VAL A 379 -10.96 7.10 -15.59
C VAL A 379 -9.89 6.83 -16.64
N ARG A 380 -8.62 6.89 -16.23
CA ARG A 380 -7.48 6.56 -17.10
C ARG A 380 -7.40 5.05 -17.29
N LEU A 381 -7.14 4.61 -18.51
CA LEU A 381 -7.18 3.19 -18.86
C LEU A 381 -5.87 2.76 -19.54
N VAL A 382 -5.29 1.66 -19.05
CA VAL A 382 -4.19 0.95 -19.73
C VAL A 382 -4.66 -0.46 -20.06
N VAL A 383 -4.43 -0.92 -21.28
CA VAL A 383 -4.93 -2.21 -21.77
C VAL A 383 -3.79 -3.05 -22.32
N SER A 384 -3.76 -4.34 -22.04
CA SER A 384 -3.08 -5.32 -22.90
C SER A 384 -4.10 -6.26 -23.53
N ALA A 385 -4.04 -6.44 -24.84
CA ALA A 385 -4.96 -7.31 -25.57
C ALA A 385 -4.22 -8.17 -26.60
N ASP A 386 -4.84 -9.27 -27.02
CA ASP A 386 -4.25 -10.20 -27.99
C ASP A 386 -4.13 -9.61 -29.41
N VAL A 387 -4.87 -8.54 -29.70
CA VAL A 387 -4.93 -7.87 -31.00
C VAL A 387 -4.98 -6.34 -30.85
N PRO A 388 -4.70 -5.54 -31.90
CA PRO A 388 -4.92 -4.10 -31.88
C PRO A 388 -6.38 -3.73 -31.56
N TYR A 389 -6.60 -2.57 -30.91
CA TYR A 389 -7.95 -2.13 -30.53
C TYR A 389 -8.95 -2.03 -31.69
N LYS A 390 -8.48 -1.77 -32.92
CA LYS A 390 -9.30 -1.74 -34.15
C LYS A 390 -9.83 -3.12 -34.56
N MET A 391 -9.20 -4.19 -34.09
CA MET A 391 -9.54 -5.59 -34.39
C MET A 391 -10.02 -6.34 -33.14
N LEU A 392 -10.24 -5.62 -32.02
CA LEU A 392 -10.61 -6.21 -30.74
C LEU A 392 -11.93 -6.98 -30.81
N PHE A 393 -12.88 -6.49 -31.61
CA PHE A 393 -14.14 -7.17 -31.91
C PHE A 393 -14.02 -7.88 -33.26
N SER A 394 -14.30 -9.18 -33.29
CA SER A 394 -14.31 -9.97 -34.53
C SER A 394 -15.59 -9.69 -35.33
N ASN A 395 -15.44 -9.45 -36.63
CA ASN A 395 -16.53 -9.14 -37.57
C ASN A 395 -17.19 -10.40 -38.19
N GLU A 396 -17.11 -11.56 -37.52
CA GLU A 396 -17.80 -12.76 -38.02
C GLU A 396 -19.31 -12.49 -38.07
N LYS A 397 -19.84 -12.37 -39.31
CA LYS A 397 -21.27 -12.24 -39.55
C LYS A 397 -21.98 -13.49 -39.03
N PRO A 398 -23.16 -13.36 -38.41
CA PRO A 398 -23.95 -14.49 -37.96
C PRO A 398 -24.66 -15.13 -39.16
N ASP A 399 -23.91 -15.78 -40.07
CA ASP A 399 -24.51 -16.48 -41.21
C ASP A 399 -25.11 -17.85 -40.82
N ASP A 400 -24.97 -18.30 -39.57
CA ASP A 400 -25.66 -19.48 -39.04
C ASP A 400 -26.19 -19.21 -37.63
N MET A 401 -27.18 -18.31 -37.51
CA MET A 401 -27.99 -18.23 -36.30
C MET A 401 -28.93 -19.44 -36.23
N HIS A 402 -28.41 -20.58 -35.80
CA HIS A 402 -29.24 -21.53 -35.07
C HIS A 402 -29.70 -20.81 -33.80
N THR A 403 -30.93 -20.30 -33.84
CA THR A 403 -31.70 -19.89 -32.65
C THR A 403 -31.41 -20.89 -31.54
N SER A 404 -30.79 -20.46 -30.43
CA SER A 404 -30.59 -21.35 -29.29
C SER A 404 -31.94 -21.92 -28.86
N ASP A 405 -31.97 -23.15 -28.34
CA ASP A 405 -33.24 -23.80 -27.98
C ASP A 405 -34.04 -22.96 -26.96
N GLU A 406 -33.34 -22.24 -26.08
CA GLU A 406 -33.91 -21.24 -25.17
C GLU A 406 -34.64 -20.11 -25.90
N HIS A 407 -34.08 -19.69 -27.04
CA HIS A 407 -34.62 -18.65 -27.89
C HIS A 407 -35.83 -19.12 -28.72
N ARG A 408 -35.91 -20.41 -29.03
CA ARG A 408 -37.13 -21.02 -29.60
C ARG A 408 -38.24 -21.14 -28.57
N MET A 409 -37.91 -21.57 -27.35
CA MET A 409 -38.87 -21.70 -26.26
C MET A 409 -39.53 -20.36 -25.90
N LEU A 410 -38.75 -19.27 -25.85
CA LEU A 410 -39.27 -17.92 -25.61
C LEU A 410 -40.21 -17.41 -26.71
N MET A 411 -39.94 -17.74 -27.97
CA MET A 411 -40.77 -17.31 -29.11
C MET A 411 -42.09 -18.11 -29.19
N ASP A 412 -42.07 -19.39 -28.79
CA ASP A 412 -43.27 -20.22 -28.66
C ASP A 412 -44.16 -19.76 -27.50
N ASP A 413 -43.57 -19.47 -26.32
CA ASP A 413 -44.31 -18.99 -25.14
C ASP A 413 -44.96 -17.61 -25.39
N LEU A 414 -44.32 -16.76 -26.19
CA LEU A 414 -44.82 -15.43 -26.56
C LEU A 414 -45.73 -15.41 -27.80
N LYS A 415 -45.98 -16.57 -28.43
CA LYS A 415 -46.80 -16.71 -29.66
C LYS A 415 -46.39 -15.76 -30.80
N ILE A 416 -45.10 -15.52 -30.98
CA ILE A 416 -44.61 -14.66 -32.06
C ILE A 416 -44.45 -15.50 -33.32
N THR A 417 -45.39 -15.38 -34.27
CA THR A 417 -45.29 -16.05 -35.58
C THR A 417 -44.29 -15.33 -36.47
N LYS A 418 -43.54 -16.09 -37.29
CA LYS A 418 -42.54 -15.59 -38.26
C LYS A 418 -43.05 -14.56 -39.28
N GLU A 419 -44.36 -14.29 -39.30
CA GLU A 419 -45.04 -13.41 -40.25
C GLU A 419 -45.50 -12.08 -39.63
N SER A 420 -45.33 -11.86 -38.32
CA SER A 420 -45.59 -10.54 -37.74
C SER A 420 -44.45 -9.57 -38.08
N MET A 421 -44.78 -8.47 -38.76
CA MET A 421 -43.83 -7.42 -39.12
C MET A 421 -43.12 -6.78 -37.91
N ASP A 422 -43.64 -7.00 -36.69
CA ASP A 422 -43.02 -6.54 -35.44
C ASP A 422 -41.87 -7.43 -34.95
N ALA A 423 -41.66 -8.63 -35.51
CA ALA A 423 -40.48 -9.45 -35.23
C ALA A 423 -39.21 -8.95 -35.95
N SER A 424 -39.36 -7.94 -36.81
CA SER A 424 -38.27 -7.35 -37.62
C SER A 424 -37.73 -6.03 -37.09
N SER A 425 -38.34 -5.44 -36.05
CA SER A 425 -37.91 -4.15 -35.52
C SER A 425 -37.04 -4.32 -34.26
N ASN A 426 -35.73 -4.12 -34.47
CA ASN A 426 -34.68 -3.82 -33.48
C ASN A 426 -34.20 -4.94 -32.54
N LEU A 427 -34.96 -6.00 -32.26
CA LEU A 427 -34.53 -7.05 -31.32
C LEU A 427 -33.57 -8.11 -31.91
N PHE A 428 -33.41 -8.18 -33.25
CA PHE A 428 -32.69 -9.27 -33.93
C PHE A 428 -31.58 -8.87 -34.91
N THR A 429 -31.32 -7.59 -35.18
CA THR A 429 -30.46 -7.24 -36.33
C THR A 429 -28.96 -7.17 -36.02
N GLY A 430 -28.52 -7.28 -34.75
CA GLY A 430 -27.10 -7.16 -34.40
C GLY A 430 -26.49 -5.76 -34.64
N GLU A 431 -27.29 -4.82 -35.17
CA GLU A 431 -26.89 -3.45 -35.47
C GLU A 431 -26.60 -2.65 -34.19
N GLU A 432 -27.36 -2.86 -33.11
CA GLU A 432 -27.05 -2.27 -31.81
C GLU A 432 -25.72 -2.78 -31.22
N GLU A 433 -25.38 -4.05 -31.45
CA GLU A 433 -24.11 -4.63 -30.98
C GLU A 433 -22.94 -4.08 -31.81
N LEU A 434 -23.08 -3.98 -33.13
CA LEU A 434 -22.09 -3.36 -34.02
C LEU A 434 -21.83 -1.89 -33.64
N PHE A 435 -22.90 -1.12 -33.40
CA PHE A 435 -22.78 0.27 -32.95
C PHE A 435 -22.07 0.36 -31.58
N ALA A 436 -22.38 -0.54 -30.66
CA ALA A 436 -21.71 -0.61 -29.36
C ALA A 436 -20.21 -0.96 -29.51
N PHE A 437 -19.84 -1.84 -30.45
CA PHE A 437 -18.45 -2.18 -30.73
C PHE A 437 -17.68 -0.99 -31.29
N GLU A 438 -18.19 -0.35 -32.35
CA GLU A 438 -17.56 0.83 -32.97
C GLU A 438 -17.35 1.96 -31.95
N ARG A 439 -18.39 2.23 -31.14
CA ARG A 439 -18.32 3.20 -30.04
C ARG A 439 -17.26 2.84 -29.01
N THR A 440 -17.14 1.57 -28.64
CA THR A 440 -16.12 1.11 -27.69
C THR A 440 -14.72 1.27 -28.28
N VAL A 441 -14.50 0.91 -29.56
CA VAL A 441 -13.23 1.11 -30.26
C VAL A 441 -12.85 2.59 -30.32
N SER A 442 -13.82 3.47 -30.60
CA SER A 442 -13.61 4.93 -30.60
C SER A 442 -13.20 5.44 -29.21
N ARG A 443 -13.88 4.99 -28.15
CA ARG A 443 -13.54 5.35 -26.77
C ARG A 443 -12.16 4.85 -26.38
N LEU A 444 -11.81 3.61 -26.72
CA LEU A 444 -10.47 3.06 -26.50
C LEU A 444 -9.38 3.86 -27.23
N ALA A 445 -9.67 4.39 -28.42
CA ALA A 445 -8.75 5.25 -29.15
C ALA A 445 -8.56 6.60 -28.45
N GLU A 446 -9.65 7.24 -28.00
CA GLU A 446 -9.59 8.52 -27.30
C GLU A 446 -8.90 8.41 -25.94
N MET A 447 -9.16 7.34 -25.19
CA MET A 447 -8.53 7.05 -23.89
C MET A 447 -7.01 6.80 -23.99
N GLN A 448 -6.46 6.63 -25.20
CA GLN A 448 -5.02 6.56 -25.44
C GLN A 448 -4.37 7.93 -25.71
N SER A 449 -5.17 8.99 -25.89
CA SER A 449 -4.64 10.32 -26.18
C SER A 449 -3.99 10.96 -24.96
N ALA A 450 -2.92 11.74 -25.18
CA ALA A 450 -2.29 12.53 -24.13
C ALA A 450 -3.26 13.57 -23.53
N GLU A 451 -4.18 14.10 -24.33
CA GLU A 451 -5.22 15.03 -23.88
C GLU A 451 -6.12 14.39 -22.83
N TYR A 452 -6.62 13.18 -23.10
CA TYR A 452 -7.46 12.43 -22.15
C TYR A 452 -6.73 12.19 -20.82
N TRP A 453 -5.44 11.84 -20.89
CA TRP A 453 -4.62 11.57 -19.70
C TRP A 453 -4.24 12.83 -18.91
N THR A 454 -4.09 13.98 -19.56
CA THR A 454 -3.76 15.26 -18.91
C THR A 454 -4.98 16.01 -18.37
N LEU A 455 -6.17 15.80 -18.95
CA LEU A 455 -7.43 16.37 -18.45
C LEU A 455 -7.75 15.92 -17.01
N TRP A 456 -7.37 14.69 -16.65
CA TRP A 456 -7.53 14.18 -15.28
C TRP A 456 -6.78 15.02 -14.22
N GLU A 457 -5.59 15.53 -14.53
CA GLU A 457 -4.79 16.32 -13.57
C GLU A 457 -5.45 17.66 -13.21
N LYS A 458 -6.30 18.21 -14.09
CA LYS A 458 -6.97 19.51 -13.89
C LYS A 458 -8.23 19.42 -13.03
N HIS A 459 -8.80 18.22 -12.86
CA HIS A 459 -10.04 18.00 -12.10
C HIS A 459 -9.79 17.47 -10.67
N ARG A 460 -8.54 17.47 -10.21
CA ARG A 460 -8.12 17.01 -8.87
C ARG A 460 -8.00 18.15 -7.87
#